data_AF-A0A929HTV8-F1
#
_entry.id   AF-A0A929HTV8-F1
#
_cell.length_a   1.000
_cell.length_b   1.000
_cell.length_c   1.000
_cell.angle_alpha   90.00
_cell.angle_beta   90.00
_cell.angle_gamma   90.00
#
_symmetry.space_group_name_H-M   'P 1'
#
loop_
_entity.id
_entity.type
_entity.pdbx_description
1 polymer ?
#
loop_
_entity_poly.entity_id
_entity_poly.type
_entity_poly.pdbx_seq_one_letter_code
_entity_poly.pdbx_strand_id
1 'polypeptide(L)'
;VALEAGEVDSVIIDEVAAIGFMGENPGKYRIAFSVSSGEYLAFIFPPLSELVEPFNWALQEMFANGSMDTICEEWLLRPCSPE
;
A
#
# COMPACT_ATOMS: atom_id res chain seq x y z
N VAL A 1 1.94 9.50 19.36
CA VAL A 1 2.25 10.07 18.02
C VAL A 1 1.77 11.52 18.03
N ALA A 2 2.42 12.44 17.30
CA ALA A 2 2.11 13.88 17.32
C ALA A 2 0.61 14.21 17.18
N LEU A 3 -0.13 13.44 16.36
CA LEU A 3 -1.58 13.58 16.19
C LEU A 3 -2.36 13.32 17.50
N GLU A 4 -2.02 12.27 18.24
CA GLU A 4 -2.64 11.92 19.53
C GLU A 4 -2.33 12.96 20.61
N ALA A 5 -1.13 13.53 20.56
CA ALA A 5 -0.68 14.55 21.50
C ALA A 5 -1.27 15.93 21.20
N GLY A 6 -1.98 16.09 20.08
CA GLY A 6 -2.53 17.38 19.63
C GLY A 6 -1.47 18.35 19.10
N GLU A 7 -0.29 17.86 18.71
CA GLU A 7 0.79 18.68 18.14
C GLU A 7 0.55 18.99 16.66
N VAL A 8 -0.27 18.18 15.99
CA VAL A 8 -0.69 18.36 14.59
C VAL A 8 -2.17 18.03 14.44
N ASP A 9 -2.88 18.72 13.53
CA ASP A 9 -4.31 18.48 13.28
C ASP A 9 -4.59 17.29 12.34
N SER A 10 -3.64 16.98 11.45
CA SER A 10 -3.77 15.89 10.49
C SER A 10 -2.41 15.39 9.99
N VAL A 11 -2.40 14.18 9.47
CA VAL A 11 -1.23 13.56 8.82
C VAL A 11 -1.65 13.10 7.43
N ILE A 12 -0.89 13.48 6.41
CA ILE A 12 -1.01 12.92 5.07
C ILE A 12 -0.16 11.65 5.04
N ILE A 13 -0.79 10.54 4.70
CA ILE A 13 -0.19 9.20 4.73
C ILE A 13 -0.75 8.39 3.56
N ASP A 14 0.06 7.47 3.04
CA ASP A 14 -0.37 6.46 2.08
C ASP A 14 -1.58 5.67 2.60
N GLU A 15 -2.52 5.33 1.72
CA GLU A 15 -3.78 4.69 2.10
C GLU A 15 -3.57 3.32 2.75
N VAL A 16 -2.69 2.49 2.18
CA VAL A 16 -2.41 1.14 2.69
C VAL A 16 -1.75 1.22 4.06
N ALA A 17 -0.78 2.12 4.22
CA ALA A 17 -0.14 2.37 5.51
C ALA A 17 -1.15 2.90 6.56
N ALA A 18 -2.08 3.78 6.16
CA ALA A 18 -3.11 4.31 7.05
C ALA A 18 -4.06 3.21 7.54
N ILE A 19 -4.50 2.31 6.65
CA ILE A 19 -5.36 1.18 7.02
C ILE A 19 -4.67 0.30 8.07
N GLY A 20 -3.42 -0.09 7.84
CA GLY A 20 -2.65 -0.87 8.82
C GLY A 20 -2.50 -0.15 10.16
N PHE A 21 -2.12 1.13 10.14
CA PHE A 21 -1.97 1.94 11.36
C PHE A 21 -3.28 2.07 12.15
N MET A 22 -4.41 2.23 11.45
CA MET A 22 -5.73 2.29 12.05
C MET A 22 -6.20 0.93 12.60
N GLY A 23 -5.83 -0.17 11.94
CA GLY A 23 -6.09 -1.54 12.41
C GLY A 23 -5.46 -1.81 13.78
N GLU A 24 -4.22 -1.37 13.98
CA GLU A 24 -3.53 -1.45 15.28
C GLU A 24 -4.05 -0.44 16.33
N ASN A 25 -4.85 0.55 15.92
CA ASN A 25 -5.36 1.62 16.77
C ASN A 25 -6.88 1.80 16.63
N PRO A 26 -7.67 0.77 16.97
CA PRO A 26 -9.10 0.75 16.68
C PRO A 26 -9.83 1.92 17.35
N GLY A 27 -10.57 2.68 16.55
CA GLY A 27 -11.41 3.79 16.99
C GLY A 27 -10.68 5.08 17.37
N LYS A 28 -9.36 5.14 17.28
CA LYS A 28 -8.58 6.36 17.62
C LYS A 28 -8.47 7.36 16.49
N TYR A 29 -8.47 6.88 15.25
CA TYR A 29 -8.23 7.70 14.06
C TYR A 29 -9.33 7.50 13.03
N ARG A 30 -9.41 8.42 12.06
CA ARG A 30 -10.33 8.35 10.93
C ARG A 30 -9.70 8.99 9.69
N ILE A 31 -10.08 8.50 8.51
CA ILE A 31 -9.78 9.18 7.25
C ILE A 31 -10.70 10.41 7.15
N ALA A 32 -10.11 11.60 7.01
CA ALA A 32 -10.86 12.85 6.95
C ALA A 32 -11.34 13.19 5.54
N PHE A 33 -10.46 13.03 4.54
CA PHE A 33 -10.73 13.24 3.12
C PHE A 33 -9.64 12.54 2.29
N SER A 34 -9.93 12.21 1.03
CA SER A 34 -8.92 11.70 0.09
C SER A 34 -8.16 12.86 -0.55
N VAL A 35 -6.84 12.71 -0.69
CA VAL A 35 -5.93 13.77 -1.18
C VAL A 35 -5.45 13.51 -2.62
N SER A 36 -5.39 12.25 -3.05
CA SER A 36 -4.95 11.85 -4.39
C SER A 36 -5.81 10.73 -4.97
N SER A 37 -5.75 10.57 -6.29
CA SER A 37 -6.23 9.37 -6.97
C SER A 37 -5.19 8.28 -6.74
N GLY A 38 -5.56 7.24 -5.97
CA GLY A 38 -4.67 6.18 -5.50
C GLY A 38 -3.53 5.82 -6.44
N GLU A 39 -2.31 5.86 -5.90
CA GLU A 39 -1.08 5.61 -6.64
C GLU A 39 -0.66 4.15 -6.45
N TYR A 40 -0.13 3.53 -7.51
CA TYR A 40 0.44 2.20 -7.40
C TYR A 40 1.86 2.26 -6.83
N LEU A 41 2.20 1.29 -5.99
CA LEU A 41 3.58 1.02 -5.63
C LEU A 41 4.33 0.38 -6.80
N ALA A 42 5.61 0.72 -6.96
CA ALA A 42 6.41 0.24 -8.09
C ALA A 42 7.82 -0.15 -7.66
N PHE A 43 8.39 -1.13 -8.35
CA PHE A 43 9.82 -1.39 -8.32
C PHE A 43 10.52 -0.43 -9.27
N ILE A 44 11.41 0.39 -8.72
CA ILE A 44 12.16 1.38 -9.50
C ILE A 44 13.49 0.77 -9.96
N PHE A 45 13.74 0.84 -11.27
CA PHE A 45 14.99 0.44 -11.89
C PHE A 45 15.69 1.64 -12.55
N PRO A 46 17.03 1.62 -12.70
CA PRO A 46 17.72 2.60 -13.53
C PRO A 46 17.16 2.64 -14.96
N PRO A 47 17.25 3.78 -15.66
CA PRO A 47 16.89 3.86 -17.07
C PRO A 47 17.62 2.77 -17.89
N LEU A 48 16.91 2.16 -18.83
CA LEU A 48 17.41 1.07 -19.70
C LEU A 48 17.84 -0.20 -18.95
N SER A 49 17.32 -0.44 -17.75
CA SER A 49 17.56 -1.69 -17.02
C SER A 49 16.90 -2.88 -17.71
N GLU A 50 17.70 -3.90 -18.03
CA GLU A 50 17.25 -5.20 -18.51
C GLU A 50 16.39 -5.96 -17.48
N LEU A 51 16.28 -5.46 -16.24
CA LEU A 51 15.46 -6.07 -15.19
C LEU A 51 13.98 -5.68 -15.26
N VAL A 52 13.61 -4.63 -16.01
CA VAL A 52 12.22 -4.15 -16.05
C VAL A 52 11.28 -5.23 -16.60
N GLU A 53 11.62 -5.81 -17.76
CA GLU A 53 10.83 -6.86 -18.39
C GLU A 53 10.68 -8.13 -17.53
N PRO A 54 11.75 -8.75 -17.02
CA PRO A 54 11.62 -9.97 -16.22
C PRO A 54 10.89 -9.74 -14.89
N PHE A 55 11.02 -8.57 -14.25
CA PHE A 55 10.23 -8.27 -13.05
C PHE A 55 8.75 -8.09 -13.35
N ASN A 56 8.41 -7.39 -14.44
CA ASN A 56 7.01 -7.26 -14.86
C ASN A 56 6.39 -8.64 -15.16
N TRP A 57 7.14 -9.53 -15.82
CA TRP A 57 6.68 -10.90 -16.07
C TRP A 57 6.47 -11.68 -14.77
N ALA A 58 7.44 -11.63 -13.85
CA ALA A 58 7.31 -12.31 -12.56
C ALA A 58 6.11 -11.79 -11.75
N LEU A 59 5.87 -10.48 -11.73
CA LEU A 59 4.71 -9.89 -11.07
C LEU A 59 3.40 -10.38 -11.69
N GLN A 60 3.31 -10.41 -13.03
CA GLN A 60 2.13 -10.93 -13.72
C GLN A 60 1.83 -12.38 -13.34
N GLU A 61 2.85 -13.25 -13.29
CA GLU A 61 2.70 -14.63 -12.84
C GLU A 61 2.23 -14.72 -11.37
N MET A 62 2.77 -13.88 -10.48
CA MET A 62 2.33 -13.83 -9.08
C MET A 62 0.88 -13.39 -8.92
N PHE A 63 0.39 -12.46 -9.74
CA PHE A 63 -1.02 -12.11 -9.78
C PHE A 63 -1.87 -13.26 -10.36
N ALA A 64 -1.44 -13.85 -11.47
CA ALA A 64 -2.18 -14.91 -12.16
C ALA A 64 -2.35 -16.18 -11.31
N ASN A 65 -1.36 -16.49 -10.46
CA ASN A 65 -1.38 -17.69 -9.63
C ASN A 65 -1.82 -17.44 -8.18
N GLY A 66 -2.22 -16.22 -7.82
CA GLY A 66 -2.71 -15.84 -6.49
C GLY A 66 -1.62 -15.68 -5.41
N SER A 67 -0.34 -15.86 -5.74
CA SER A 67 0.75 -15.66 -4.78
C SER A 67 0.81 -14.21 -4.29
N MET A 68 0.50 -13.25 -5.16
CA MET A 68 0.47 -11.84 -4.76
C MET A 68 -0.59 -11.56 -3.70
N ASP A 69 -1.79 -12.14 -3.85
CA ASP A 69 -2.86 -11.96 -2.87
C ASP A 69 -2.51 -12.60 -1.52
N THR A 70 -1.86 -13.77 -1.53
CA THR A 70 -1.36 -14.38 -0.28
C THR A 70 -0.41 -13.46 0.46
N ILE A 71 0.48 -12.76 -0.26
CA ILE A 71 1.40 -11.79 0.35
C ILE A 71 0.63 -10.58 0.90
N CYS A 72 -0.32 -10.04 0.12
CA CYS A 72 -1.03 -8.84 0.52
C CYS A 72 -2.03 -9.08 1.66
N GLU A 73 -2.64 -10.25 1.73
CA GLU A 73 -3.50 -10.62 2.86
C GLU A 73 -2.70 -10.70 4.17
N GLU A 74 -1.50 -11.29 4.13
CA GLU A 74 -0.62 -11.40 5.31
C GLU A 74 -0.14 -10.03 5.80
N TRP A 75 0.29 -9.15 4.88
CA TRP A 75 1.01 -7.94 5.24
C TRP A 75 0.21 -6.65 5.11
N LEU A 76 -0.77 -6.61 4.22
CA LEU A 76 -1.58 -5.41 3.90
C LEU A 76 -3.04 -5.56 4.34
N LEU A 77 -3.43 -6.73 4.88
CA LEU A 77 -4.77 -7.04 5.37
C LEU A 77 -5.87 -6.87 4.29
N ARG A 78 -5.50 -7.01 3.01
CA ARG A 78 -6.38 -6.93 1.84
C ARG A 78 -5.77 -7.66 0.64
N PRO A 79 -6.58 -8.14 -0.33
CA PRO A 79 -6.06 -8.61 -1.61
C PRO A 79 -5.44 -7.45 -2.41
N CYS A 80 -4.47 -7.81 -3.27
CA CYS A 80 -3.82 -6.89 -4.20
C CYS A 80 -4.42 -6.97 -5.60
N SER A 81 -5.09 -8.06 -5.93
CA SER A 81 -5.96 -8.15 -7.10
C SER A 81 -7.14 -7.17 -6.98
N PRO A 82 -7.51 -6.46 -8.07
CA PRO A 82 -8.78 -5.75 -8.10
C PRO A 82 -9.95 -6.73 -7.97
N GLU A 83 -11.03 -6.32 -7.29
CA GLU A 83 -12.33 -7.03 -7.33
C GLU A 83 -12.90 -7.10 -8.76
#